data_AF-A0A938NQS8-F1
#
_entry.id   AF-A0A938NQS8-F1
#
_cell.length_a   1.000
_cell.length_b   1.000
_cell.length_c   1.000
_cell.angle_alpha   90.00
_cell.angle_beta   90.00
_cell.angle_gamma   90.00
#
_symmetry.space_group_name_H-M   'P 1'
#
loop_
_entity.id
_entity.type
_entity.pdbx_description
1 polymer ?
#
loop_
_entity_poly.entity_id
_entity_poly.type
_entity_poly.pdbx_seq_one_letter_code
_entity_poly.pdbx_strand_id
1 'polypeptide(L)'
;MLRIAKVAVDLSLDREFDYLIPEPGRPLIEIGSRVEVPFRSRSVAGFVVGFSDVSAFDDLKSIEKVLGEKSLVTETVMDLARWMSSYYLAPFEACVRSVLPAVVRNKESGEKKQLVVSLVEENVVATPLVDTVSSTCFFGFDPACPVSHLPGGNLPHWRQDGTTYFVTFRLADSLPKETLNQWQRERDEWMEKNPRPCAERDEDIASTEETFAQDVDAMSSSRLLEWQHEYRARFTERFDTWLDAGNGRCILKNPEIRKVVQEVLHCFCGARYELYSYVIMPNHVHVLVSPFGEYTLSNIIKKWKSVSTREMNALLGTKEAVWQKESFDHIVRSAESLAAFRTYISQNPVGLNADSYFLYDRDRDGGIASTVTPKQQAVIDYLKDNGSVLLSELTAIDGFSAATVKALEKKGLVTISNESVYRDPHAGIELLKTEPMRLMEQQAVALKQIIVAIDEPEPPVILLHGVTGSGKTEVYLQAIAHALEQDRGAIVLVPEIALTPQTVDRFRARFADKPERVAVLHSSLSDGERYDEWHRIRSGEAQIVIGARSA
;
A
#
# COMPACT_ATOMS: atom_id res chain seq x y z
N MET A 1 -5.22 24.16 27.87
CA MET A 1 -5.56 22.87 27.24
C MET A 1 -6.02 21.94 28.34
N LEU A 2 -7.27 21.51 28.27
CA LEU A 2 -7.95 20.73 29.29
C LEU A 2 -7.21 19.41 29.53
N ARG A 3 -6.82 19.14 30.79
CA ARG A 3 -6.02 17.96 31.17
C ARG A 3 -6.87 16.78 31.65
N ILE A 4 -8.14 17.02 31.95
CA ILE A 4 -9.02 16.06 32.63
C ILE A 4 -10.25 15.80 31.76
N ALA A 5 -10.55 14.52 31.53
CA ALA A 5 -11.77 14.05 30.90
C ALA A 5 -12.73 13.49 31.97
N LYS A 6 -14.01 13.84 31.86
CA LYS A 6 -15.10 13.24 32.63
C LYS A 6 -15.60 12.03 31.88
N VAL A 7 -15.57 10.86 32.50
CA VAL A 7 -15.92 9.58 31.88
C VAL A 7 -17.09 8.94 32.61
N ALA A 8 -18.16 8.64 31.87
CA ALA A 8 -19.23 7.76 32.31
C ALA A 8 -18.82 6.31 32.01
N VAL A 9 -18.53 5.52 33.06
CA VAL A 9 -18.09 4.13 32.94
C VAL A 9 -19.29 3.19 32.77
N ASP A 10 -19.15 2.14 31.96
CA ASP A 10 -20.24 1.18 31.63
C ASP A 10 -20.50 0.17 32.78
N LEU A 11 -20.81 0.66 33.98
CA LEU A 11 -21.01 -0.13 35.21
C LEU A 11 -22.32 0.18 35.96
N SER A 12 -23.21 0.97 35.36
CA SER A 12 -24.48 1.47 35.92
C SER A 12 -24.32 2.19 37.26
N LEU A 13 -23.27 3.01 37.38
CA LEU A 13 -22.93 3.70 38.63
C LEU A 13 -23.57 5.09 38.77
N ASP A 14 -24.21 5.58 37.70
CA ASP A 14 -24.84 6.90 37.59
C ASP A 14 -23.96 8.05 38.08
N ARG A 15 -22.66 7.95 37.78
CA ARG A 15 -21.63 8.90 38.18
C ARG A 15 -20.59 9.05 37.10
N GLU A 16 -20.07 10.26 37.00
CA GLU A 16 -18.93 10.60 36.17
C GLU A 16 -17.64 10.49 36.99
N PHE A 17 -16.57 10.02 36.34
CA PHE A 17 -15.26 9.87 36.95
C PHE A 17 -14.25 10.71 36.20
N ASP A 18 -13.41 11.43 36.93
CA ASP A 18 -12.37 12.28 36.37
C ASP A 18 -11.11 11.43 36.05
N TYR A 19 -10.57 11.57 34.84
CA TYR A 19 -9.36 10.87 34.38
C TYR A 19 -8.41 11.83 33.67
N LEU A 20 -7.10 11.58 33.78
CA LEU A 20 -6.09 12.33 33.02
C LEU A 20 -6.02 11.88 31.56
N ILE A 21 -5.88 12.86 30.67
CA ILE A 21 -5.70 12.62 29.23
C ILE A 21 -4.19 12.47 28.95
N PRO A 22 -3.70 11.29 28.48
CA PRO A 22 -2.29 11.10 28.15
C PRO A 22 -1.87 11.99 26.96
N GLU A 23 -0.67 12.58 27.02
CA GLU A 23 -0.12 13.48 25.99
C GLU A 23 -0.21 12.95 24.54
N PRO A 24 0.14 11.68 24.22
CA PRO A 24 0.01 11.17 22.85
C PRO A 24 -1.44 10.98 22.36
N GLY A 25 -2.45 11.03 23.24
CA GLY A 25 -3.86 10.83 22.92
C GLY A 25 -4.71 12.11 22.88
N ARG A 26 -4.15 13.27 23.22
CA ARG A 26 -4.87 14.55 23.28
C ARG A 26 -5.62 14.96 22.00
N PRO A 27 -5.09 14.79 20.78
CA PRO A 27 -5.81 15.19 19.57
C PRO A 27 -6.93 14.22 19.16
N LEU A 28 -7.10 13.08 19.83
CA LEU A 28 -8.03 12.01 19.44
C LEU A 28 -9.23 11.86 20.38
N ILE A 29 -9.25 12.58 21.50
CA ILE A 29 -10.28 12.44 22.53
C ILE A 29 -11.20 13.66 22.50
N GLU A 30 -12.46 13.41 22.15
CA GLU A 30 -13.55 14.38 22.10
C GLU A 30 -14.70 13.93 23.01
N ILE A 31 -15.70 14.79 23.23
CA ILE A 31 -16.95 14.37 23.87
C ILE A 31 -17.59 13.28 22.98
N GLY A 32 -18.01 12.19 23.60
CA GLY A 32 -18.54 10.99 22.94
C GLY A 32 -17.47 9.99 22.51
N SER A 33 -16.17 10.28 22.66
CA SER A 33 -15.11 9.30 22.46
C SER A 33 -15.25 8.17 23.47
N ARG A 34 -15.12 6.95 22.96
CA ARG A 34 -15.14 5.75 23.79
C ARG A 34 -13.73 5.43 24.26
N VAL A 35 -13.56 5.16 25.54
CA VAL A 35 -12.26 4.99 26.18
C VAL A 35 -12.26 3.76 27.08
N GLU A 36 -11.08 3.18 27.24
CA GLU A 36 -10.79 2.16 28.23
C GLU A 36 -10.04 2.83 29.38
N VAL A 37 -10.58 2.67 30.59
CA VAL A 37 -10.09 3.34 31.80
C VAL A 37 -9.89 2.34 32.94
N PRO A 38 -8.88 2.55 33.79
CA PRO A 38 -8.68 1.72 34.97
C PRO A 38 -9.77 2.01 36.01
N PHE A 39 -10.48 0.98 36.44
CA PHE A 39 -11.49 1.06 37.48
C PHE A 39 -11.25 0.01 38.56
N ARG A 40 -10.71 0.45 39.69
CA ARG A 40 -10.19 -0.41 40.78
C ARG A 40 -9.14 -1.40 40.25
N SER A 41 -9.44 -2.70 40.23
CA SER A 41 -8.54 -3.80 39.85
C SER A 41 -8.75 -4.32 38.43
N ARG A 42 -9.57 -3.65 37.61
CA ARG A 42 -9.88 -4.04 36.24
C ARG A 42 -9.95 -2.82 35.31
N SER A 43 -9.78 -3.04 34.02
CA SER A 43 -10.06 -2.04 32.99
C SER A 43 -11.53 -2.14 32.55
N VAL A 44 -12.17 -1.00 32.32
CA VAL A 44 -13.57 -0.92 31.89
C VAL A 44 -13.72 0.08 30.76
N ALA A 45 -14.68 -0.17 29.88
CA ALA A 45 -15.06 0.78 28.85
C ALA A 45 -15.94 1.90 29.43
N GLY A 46 -15.83 3.10 28.87
CA GLY A 46 -16.68 4.24 29.19
C GLY A 46 -16.72 5.25 28.04
N PHE A 47 -17.54 6.28 28.20
CA PHE A 47 -17.66 7.39 27.25
C PHE A 47 -17.19 8.68 27.90
N VAL A 48 -16.44 9.48 27.15
CA VAL A 48 -16.08 10.84 27.56
C VAL A 48 -17.33 11.71 27.43
N VAL A 49 -17.78 12.30 28.54
CA VAL A 49 -19.04 13.07 28.61
C VAL A 49 -18.80 14.56 28.84
N GLY A 50 -17.55 14.96 29.09
CA GLY A 50 -17.15 16.34 29.26
C GLY A 50 -15.66 16.47 29.59
N PHE A 51 -15.21 17.71 29.70
CA PHE A 51 -13.84 18.05 30.06
C PHE A 51 -13.82 19.01 31.24
N SER A 52 -12.74 19.00 32.00
CA SER A 52 -12.51 19.96 33.07
C SER A 52 -11.04 20.34 33.19
N ASP A 53 -10.79 21.54 33.71
CA ASP A 53 -9.44 22.01 34.05
C ASP A 53 -9.06 21.67 35.50
N VAL A 54 -10.05 21.36 36.34
CA VAL A 54 -9.86 21.13 37.78
C VAL A 54 -10.64 19.89 38.19
N SER A 55 -9.99 18.97 38.89
CA SER A 55 -10.68 17.89 39.59
C SER A 55 -10.72 18.20 41.09
N ALA A 56 -11.73 17.67 41.76
CA ALA A 56 -11.79 17.67 43.22
C ALA A 56 -10.82 16.65 43.86
N PHE A 57 -10.10 15.87 43.05
CA PHE A 57 -9.20 14.80 43.50
C PHE A 57 -7.78 14.98 42.95
N ASP A 58 -6.78 14.74 43.80
CA ASP A 58 -5.36 14.94 43.46
C ASP A 58 -4.72 13.72 42.76
N ASP A 59 -5.21 12.50 43.06
CA ASP A 59 -4.67 11.25 42.53
C ASP A 59 -5.56 10.68 41.41
N LEU A 60 -5.43 11.28 40.22
CA LEU A 60 -6.17 10.86 39.03
C LEU A 60 -5.39 9.81 38.24
N LYS A 61 -6.07 8.73 37.89
CA LYS A 61 -5.54 7.76 36.92
C LYS A 61 -5.66 8.30 35.50
N SER A 62 -4.80 7.83 34.61
CA SER A 62 -4.85 8.16 33.19
C SER A 62 -5.76 7.22 32.40
N ILE A 63 -6.34 7.72 31.31
CA ILE A 63 -7.00 6.89 30.29
C ILE A 63 -5.96 5.92 29.71
N GLU A 64 -6.30 4.62 29.65
CA GLU A 64 -5.40 3.58 29.13
C GLU A 64 -5.35 3.61 27.60
N LYS A 65 -6.53 3.65 26.95
CA LYS A 65 -6.64 3.60 25.49
C LYS A 65 -7.95 4.20 24.98
N VAL A 66 -7.91 4.81 23.80
CA VAL A 66 -9.12 5.19 23.04
C VAL A 66 -9.62 3.99 22.23
N LEU A 67 -10.90 3.68 22.36
CA LEU A 67 -11.57 2.59 21.66
C LEU A 67 -12.24 3.12 20.39
N GLY A 68 -11.59 2.90 19.25
CA GLY A 68 -12.03 3.38 17.93
C GLY A 68 -11.28 4.65 17.50
N GLU A 69 -11.47 5.04 16.24
CA GLU A 69 -10.70 6.14 15.61
C GLU A 69 -11.37 7.53 15.75
N LYS A 70 -12.68 7.59 16.04
CA LYS A 70 -13.48 8.84 16.11
C LYS A 70 -14.57 8.79 17.17
N SER A 71 -14.97 9.96 17.70
CA SER A 71 -16.10 10.07 18.63
C SER A 71 -17.38 9.44 18.08
N LEU A 72 -17.95 8.50 18.83
CA LEU A 72 -19.13 7.73 18.40
C LEU A 72 -20.44 8.49 18.62
N VAL A 73 -20.43 9.48 19.51
CA VAL A 73 -21.62 10.22 19.95
C VAL A 73 -21.37 11.71 19.78
N THR A 74 -22.20 12.38 18.99
CA THR A 74 -22.10 13.84 18.82
C THR A 74 -22.55 14.58 20.06
N GLU A 75 -22.16 15.85 20.21
CA GLU A 75 -22.58 16.69 21.34
C GLU A 75 -24.10 16.81 21.44
N THR A 76 -24.80 16.99 20.31
CA THR A 76 -26.27 17.05 20.27
C THR A 76 -26.93 15.77 20.78
N VAL A 77 -26.39 14.59 20.43
CA VAL A 77 -26.90 13.30 20.92
C VAL A 77 -26.56 13.12 22.40
N MET A 78 -25.42 13.65 22.85
CA MET A 78 -25.05 13.67 24.27
C MET A 78 -26.03 14.54 25.08
N ASP A 79 -26.42 15.70 24.56
CA ASP A 79 -27.42 16.56 25.19
C ASP A 79 -28.80 15.90 25.23
N LEU A 80 -29.19 15.18 24.17
CA LEU A 80 -30.39 14.35 24.18
C LEU A 80 -30.29 13.28 25.29
N ALA A 81 -29.15 12.62 25.45
CA ALA A 81 -28.95 11.62 26.51
C ALA A 81 -29.04 12.26 27.91
N ARG A 82 -28.53 13.48 28.10
CA ARG A 82 -28.68 14.25 29.37
C ARG A 82 -30.16 14.57 29.63
N TRP A 83 -30.87 15.04 28.61
CA TRP A 83 -32.31 15.29 28.70
C TRP A 83 -33.09 14.02 29.04
N MET A 84 -32.79 12.89 28.38
CA MET A 84 -33.42 11.60 28.66
C MET A 84 -33.18 11.17 30.10
N SER A 85 -31.95 11.31 30.61
CA SER A 85 -31.60 10.97 31.99
C SER A 85 -32.40 11.82 32.98
N SER A 86 -32.47 13.14 32.75
CA SER A 86 -33.22 14.06 33.60
C SER A 86 -34.73 13.83 33.55
N TYR A 87 -35.29 13.56 32.36
CA TYR A 87 -36.72 13.45 32.15
C TYR A 87 -37.27 12.08 32.60
N TYR A 88 -36.57 11.00 32.27
CA TYR A 88 -36.97 9.64 32.62
C TYR A 88 -36.41 9.16 33.97
N LEU A 89 -35.63 9.99 34.67
CA LEU A 89 -34.95 9.63 35.93
C LEU A 89 -34.12 8.34 35.77
N ALA A 90 -33.50 8.19 34.61
CA ALA A 90 -32.69 7.03 34.26
C ALA A 90 -31.20 7.37 34.44
N PRO A 91 -30.36 6.40 34.82
CA PRO A 91 -28.93 6.63 34.93
C PRO A 91 -28.35 7.20 33.63
N PHE A 92 -27.55 8.26 33.72
CA PHE A 92 -27.07 8.97 32.53
C PHE A 92 -26.28 8.05 31.59
N GLU A 93 -25.46 7.18 32.16
CA GLU A 93 -24.74 6.12 31.45
C GLU A 93 -25.69 5.21 30.65
N ALA A 94 -26.84 4.83 31.20
CA ALA A 94 -27.81 3.99 30.50
C ALA A 94 -28.41 4.72 29.29
N CYS A 95 -28.63 6.04 29.40
CA CYS A 95 -29.07 6.88 28.30
C CYS A 95 -27.99 6.98 27.21
N VAL A 96 -26.73 7.25 27.57
CA VAL A 96 -25.59 7.26 26.62
C VAL A 96 -25.39 5.89 25.98
N ARG A 97 -25.58 4.81 26.74
CA ARG A 97 -25.52 3.45 26.23
C ARG A 97 -26.65 3.21 25.21
N SER A 98 -27.84 3.77 25.42
CA SER A 98 -29.02 3.56 24.56
C SER A 98 -28.95 4.23 23.19
N VAL A 99 -28.20 5.33 23.07
CA VAL A 99 -28.05 6.05 21.78
C VAL A 99 -27.12 5.34 20.78
N LEU A 100 -26.38 4.32 21.23
CA LEU A 100 -25.53 3.50 20.37
C LEU A 100 -26.08 2.08 20.24
N PRO A 101 -26.14 1.52 19.01
CA PRO A 101 -26.51 0.13 18.81
C PRO A 101 -25.59 -0.80 19.59
N ALA A 102 -26.15 -1.87 20.17
CA ALA A 102 -25.38 -2.85 20.94
C ALA A 102 -24.17 -3.41 20.18
N VAL A 103 -24.32 -3.55 18.87
CA VAL A 103 -23.29 -4.06 17.96
C VAL A 103 -22.11 -3.11 17.86
N VAL A 104 -22.34 -1.81 17.74
CA VAL A 104 -21.27 -0.78 17.72
C VAL A 104 -20.59 -0.69 19.10
N ARG A 105 -21.33 -1.02 20.17
CA ARG A 105 -20.77 -1.13 21.52
C ARG A 105 -19.95 -2.40 21.72
N ASN A 106 -20.19 -3.49 21.01
CA ASN A 106 -19.49 -4.75 21.24
C ASN A 106 -18.44 -4.99 20.16
N LYS A 107 -17.19 -5.25 20.55
CA LYS A 107 -16.06 -5.41 19.61
C LYS A 107 -16.14 -6.67 18.74
N GLU A 108 -17.14 -7.52 18.96
CA GLU A 108 -17.30 -8.84 18.32
C GLU A 108 -17.84 -8.76 16.90
N SER A 109 -18.53 -7.68 16.55
CA SER A 109 -19.19 -7.51 15.26
C SER A 109 -18.63 -6.29 14.54
N GLY A 110 -17.39 -6.40 14.08
CA GLY A 110 -16.79 -5.42 13.19
C GLY A 110 -17.27 -5.57 11.75
N GLU A 111 -16.76 -4.70 10.88
CA GLU A 111 -16.90 -4.80 9.43
C GLU A 111 -16.66 -6.24 8.96
N LYS A 112 -17.50 -6.75 8.05
CA LYS A 112 -17.22 -8.02 7.40
C LYS A 112 -15.98 -7.84 6.54
N LYS A 113 -14.83 -8.23 7.06
CA LYS A 113 -13.62 -8.30 6.24
C LYS A 113 -13.73 -9.53 5.37
N GLN A 114 -13.89 -9.34 4.07
CA GLN A 114 -13.72 -10.41 3.11
C GLN A 114 -12.39 -10.21 2.39
N LEU A 115 -11.79 -11.34 2.03
CA LEU A 115 -10.57 -11.33 1.25
C LEU A 115 -10.96 -10.96 -0.17
N VAL A 116 -10.55 -9.78 -0.62
CA VAL A 116 -10.65 -9.35 -2.02
C VAL A 116 -9.32 -9.64 -2.68
N VAL A 117 -9.40 -10.15 -3.90
CA VAL A 117 -8.24 -10.45 -4.74
C VAL A 117 -8.25 -9.42 -5.86
N SER A 118 -7.19 -8.62 -5.92
CA SER A 118 -6.96 -7.66 -7.00
C SER A 118 -5.64 -7.97 -7.69
N LEU A 119 -5.53 -7.59 -8.96
CA LEU A 119 -4.23 -7.57 -9.64
C LEU A 119 -3.38 -6.47 -9.01
N VAL A 120 -2.08 -6.73 -8.87
CA VAL A 120 -1.14 -5.66 -8.50
C VAL A 120 -1.10 -4.69 -9.66
N GLU A 121 -1.73 -3.51 -9.51
CA GLU A 121 -1.60 -2.44 -10.50
C GLU A 121 -0.14 -1.95 -10.51
N GLU A 122 0.48 -1.94 -11.69
CA GLU A 122 1.69 -1.15 -11.91
C GLU A 122 1.31 0.31 -11.68
N ASN A 123 1.79 0.93 -10.58
CA ASN A 123 1.52 2.31 -10.18
C ASN A 123 1.25 3.26 -11.37
N VAL A 124 -0.03 3.54 -11.65
CA VAL A 124 -0.45 4.61 -12.54
C VAL A 124 -0.45 5.90 -11.73
N VAL A 125 0.66 6.62 -11.78
CA VAL A 125 0.62 8.08 -11.58
C VAL A 125 0.12 8.69 -12.89
N ALA A 126 -0.92 9.52 -12.78
CA ALA A 126 -1.69 10.10 -13.87
C ALA A 126 -0.85 10.66 -15.06
N THR A 127 -1.36 10.41 -16.27
CA THR A 127 -0.92 10.90 -17.59
C THR A 127 -1.27 12.39 -17.81
N PRO A 128 -0.61 13.13 -18.75
CA PRO A 128 -0.89 12.95 -20.19
C PRO A 128 0.32 12.94 -21.15
N LEU A 129 0.17 12.07 -22.15
CA LEU A 129 0.69 12.13 -23.53
C LEU A 129 2.22 12.03 -23.75
N VAL A 130 2.66 10.88 -24.29
CA VAL A 130 3.15 10.69 -25.69
C VAL A 130 3.76 9.28 -25.82
N ASP A 131 3.26 8.53 -26.79
CA ASP A 131 3.82 7.40 -27.55
C ASP A 131 4.68 6.29 -26.89
N THR A 132 4.11 5.07 -26.96
CA THR A 132 4.74 3.77 -27.23
C THR A 132 6.22 3.58 -26.85
N VAL A 133 6.49 2.89 -25.73
CA VAL A 133 7.22 1.60 -25.63
C VAL A 133 7.15 1.13 -24.16
N SER A 134 6.64 -0.08 -23.94
CA SER A 134 6.68 -0.84 -22.68
C SER A 134 8.06 -0.78 -22.02
N SER A 135 8.21 -0.12 -20.87
CA SER A 135 9.45 -0.15 -20.08
C SER A 135 9.21 0.12 -18.59
N THR A 136 9.63 -0.83 -17.75
CA THR A 136 9.89 -0.59 -16.33
C THR A 136 11.12 0.31 -16.21
N CYS A 137 11.02 1.42 -15.47
CA CYS A 137 11.99 2.51 -15.48
C CYS A 137 13.39 2.07 -15.03
N PHE A 138 14.35 2.05 -15.95
CA PHE A 138 15.78 2.03 -15.64
C PHE A 138 16.20 3.39 -15.07
N PHE A 139 16.80 3.39 -13.89
CA PHE A 139 17.41 4.58 -13.29
C PHE A 139 18.93 4.54 -13.53
N GLY A 140 19.36 5.27 -14.56
CA GLY A 140 20.78 5.45 -14.88
C GLY A 140 21.48 6.43 -13.94
N PHE A 141 22.79 6.55 -14.13
CA PHE A 141 23.59 7.61 -13.49
C PHE A 141 23.08 8.98 -13.96
N ASP A 142 22.76 9.87 -13.01
CA ASP A 142 22.37 11.26 -13.29
C ASP A 142 23.55 12.18 -12.92
N PRO A 143 24.19 12.83 -13.90
CA PRO A 143 25.29 13.78 -13.65
C PRO A 143 24.91 14.97 -12.78
N ALA A 144 23.61 15.32 -12.69
CA ALA A 144 23.13 16.46 -11.91
C ALA A 144 22.81 16.11 -10.44
N CYS A 145 22.79 14.82 -10.09
CA CYS A 145 22.47 14.37 -8.74
C CYS A 145 23.74 14.22 -7.87
N PRO A 146 23.65 14.45 -6.54
CA PRO A 146 24.79 14.38 -5.64
C PRO A 146 25.35 12.95 -5.57
N VAL A 147 26.63 12.80 -5.91
CA VAL A 147 27.37 11.55 -5.74
C VAL A 147 27.94 11.51 -4.32
N SER A 148 27.66 10.45 -3.58
CA SER A 148 28.29 10.22 -2.27
C SER A 148 29.58 9.42 -2.45
N HIS A 149 30.67 9.95 -1.91
CA HIS A 149 31.95 9.25 -1.78
C HIS A 149 31.95 8.48 -0.47
N LEU A 150 32.17 7.16 -0.51
CA LEU A 150 32.34 6.34 0.70
C LEU A 150 33.84 6.23 1.04
N PRO A 151 34.36 6.93 2.06
CA PRO A 151 35.71 6.67 2.56
C PRO A 151 35.68 5.38 3.39
N GLY A 152 36.29 4.30 2.92
CA GLY A 152 36.43 3.06 3.73
C GLY A 152 36.62 1.74 2.99
N GLY A 153 36.58 1.73 1.65
CA GLY A 153 36.98 0.57 0.84
C GLY A 153 38.40 0.72 0.27
N ASN A 154 39.02 -0.40 -0.16
CA ASN A 154 40.33 -0.39 -0.84
C ASN A 154 40.31 0.31 -2.22
N LEU A 155 39.13 0.61 -2.77
CA LEU A 155 38.95 1.31 -4.05
C LEU A 155 37.89 2.43 -3.90
N PRO A 156 38.01 3.56 -4.64
CA PRO A 156 37.04 4.65 -4.59
C PRO A 156 35.73 4.25 -5.30
N HIS A 157 34.68 4.00 -4.52
CA HIS A 157 33.34 3.71 -5.05
C HIS A 157 32.50 5.00 -5.08
N TRP A 158 31.92 5.29 -6.24
CA TRP A 158 31.01 6.41 -6.46
C TRP A 158 29.59 5.88 -6.26
N ARG A 159 28.75 6.60 -5.49
CA ARG A 159 27.36 6.18 -5.21
C ARG A 159 26.37 7.26 -5.62
N GLN A 160 25.32 6.82 -6.30
CA GLN A 160 24.07 7.54 -6.44
C GLN A 160 22.92 6.59 -6.06
N ASP A 161 21.87 7.14 -5.44
CA ASP A 161 20.74 6.35 -4.96
C ASP A 161 19.81 5.93 -6.11
N GLY A 162 19.29 4.71 -6.03
CA GLY A 162 18.40 4.13 -7.05
C GLY A 162 19.11 3.67 -8.34
N THR A 163 20.42 3.88 -8.48
CA THR A 163 21.15 3.56 -9.70
C THR A 163 21.38 2.05 -9.86
N THR A 164 21.40 1.57 -11.11
CA THR A 164 21.76 0.18 -11.41
C THR A 164 23.28 -0.01 -11.44
N TYR A 165 23.76 -1.11 -10.85
CA TYR A 165 25.17 -1.50 -10.82
C TYR A 165 25.35 -2.88 -11.46
N PHE A 166 26.41 -3.03 -12.25
CA PHE A 166 26.93 -4.31 -12.68
C PHE A 166 28.05 -4.74 -11.73
N VAL A 167 27.91 -5.91 -11.12
CA VAL A 167 28.83 -6.41 -10.08
C VAL A 167 29.39 -7.76 -10.46
N THR A 168 30.70 -7.90 -10.30
CA THR A 168 31.42 -9.17 -10.43
C THR A 168 32.08 -9.55 -9.11
N PHE A 169 31.78 -10.73 -8.57
CA PHE A 169 32.50 -11.31 -7.44
C PHE A 169 32.89 -12.76 -7.71
N ARG A 170 34.06 -13.16 -7.19
CA ARG A 170 34.78 -14.37 -7.63
C ARG A 170 35.34 -15.20 -6.48
N LEU A 171 35.57 -16.48 -6.77
CA LEU A 171 36.15 -17.42 -5.80
C LEU A 171 37.58 -17.02 -5.43
N ALA A 172 37.97 -17.35 -4.19
CA ALA A 172 39.28 -16.99 -3.64
C ALA A 172 40.47 -17.50 -4.47
N ASP A 173 40.29 -18.63 -5.17
CA ASP A 173 41.29 -19.34 -5.95
C ASP A 173 41.17 -19.16 -7.47
N SER A 174 40.27 -18.30 -7.94
CA SER A 174 40.04 -18.09 -9.38
C SER A 174 41.23 -17.42 -10.08
N LEU A 175 42.07 -16.69 -9.33
CA LEU A 175 43.25 -15.98 -9.81
C LEU A 175 44.39 -16.08 -8.78
N PRO A 176 45.58 -16.61 -9.16
CA PRO A 176 46.76 -16.59 -8.30
C PRO A 176 47.17 -15.16 -7.94
N LYS A 177 47.66 -14.95 -6.70
CA LYS A 177 48.11 -13.63 -6.24
C LYS A 177 49.29 -13.11 -7.05
N GLU A 178 50.21 -13.97 -7.49
CA GLU A 178 51.33 -13.55 -8.33
C GLU A 178 50.85 -12.95 -9.67
N THR A 179 49.90 -13.61 -10.33
CA THR A 179 49.34 -13.15 -11.61
C THR A 179 48.57 -11.85 -11.46
N LEU A 180 47.79 -11.69 -10.38
CA LEU A 180 47.09 -10.43 -10.09
C LEU A 180 48.07 -9.26 -9.88
N ASN A 181 49.11 -9.47 -9.08
CA ASN A 181 50.14 -8.46 -8.82
C ASN A 181 50.90 -8.09 -10.08
N GLN A 182 51.18 -9.07 -10.95
CA GLN A 182 51.81 -8.85 -12.24
C GLN A 182 50.93 -7.97 -13.13
N TRP A 183 49.65 -8.29 -13.29
CA TRP A 183 48.74 -7.52 -14.14
C TRP A 183 48.45 -6.13 -13.62
N GLN A 184 48.39 -5.96 -12.29
CA GLN A 184 48.31 -4.63 -11.67
C GLN A 184 49.54 -3.80 -12.03
N ARG A 185 50.74 -4.37 -11.91
CA ARG A 185 51.99 -3.70 -12.30
C ARG A 185 52.01 -3.37 -13.80
N GLU A 186 51.65 -4.32 -14.67
CA GLU A 186 51.58 -4.10 -16.13
C GLU A 186 50.59 -2.99 -16.49
N ARG A 187 49.44 -2.93 -15.81
CA ARG A 187 48.44 -1.87 -15.98
C ARG A 187 48.97 -0.53 -15.52
N ASP A 188 49.56 -0.47 -14.33
CA ASP A 188 50.05 0.78 -13.76
C ASP A 188 51.20 1.35 -14.62
N GLU A 189 52.12 0.49 -15.09
CA GLU A 189 53.17 0.86 -16.05
C GLU A 189 52.61 1.32 -17.40
N TRP A 190 51.53 0.70 -17.89
CA TRP A 190 50.89 1.11 -19.14
C TRP A 190 50.13 2.43 -18.99
N MET A 191 49.47 2.66 -17.85
CA MET A 191 48.76 3.91 -17.52
C MET A 191 49.75 5.07 -17.36
N GLU A 192 50.95 4.81 -16.83
CA GLU A 192 52.03 5.79 -16.75
C GLU A 192 52.58 6.15 -18.15
N LYS A 193 52.73 5.16 -19.03
CA LYS A 193 53.20 5.35 -20.41
C LYS A 193 52.14 5.95 -21.35
N ASN A 194 50.86 5.74 -21.05
CA ASN A 194 49.72 6.15 -21.87
C ASN A 194 48.69 6.89 -21.00
N PRO A 195 48.98 8.13 -20.56
CA PRO A 195 48.05 8.89 -19.73
C PRO A 195 46.74 9.12 -20.48
N ARG A 196 45.62 9.02 -19.75
CA ARG A 196 44.28 9.20 -20.32
C ARG A 196 44.15 10.61 -20.92
N PRO A 197 43.73 10.76 -22.19
CA PRO A 197 43.46 12.08 -22.77
C PRO A 197 42.41 12.83 -21.94
N CYS A 198 42.70 14.07 -21.52
CA CYS A 198 41.73 14.90 -20.80
C CYS A 198 40.72 15.47 -21.80
N ALA A 199 39.43 15.41 -21.46
CA ALA A 199 38.44 16.28 -22.07
C ALA A 199 38.70 17.70 -21.54
N GLU A 200 38.96 18.65 -22.42
CA GLU A 200 39.15 20.05 -22.04
C GLU A 200 37.90 20.52 -21.26
N ARG A 201 38.11 21.01 -20.03
CA ARG A 201 37.09 21.77 -19.30
C ARG A 201 37.48 23.23 -19.46
N ASP A 202 36.72 23.97 -20.26
CA ASP A 202 36.89 25.42 -20.43
C ASP A 202 36.58 26.13 -19.11
N GLU A 203 37.63 26.50 -18.39
CA GLU A 203 37.62 27.71 -17.56
C GLU A 203 37.98 28.88 -18.51
N ASP A 204 37.15 29.93 -18.53
CA ASP A 204 37.29 31.18 -19.30
C ASP A 204 36.59 31.30 -20.67
N ILE A 205 35.23 31.30 -20.69
CA ILE A 205 34.50 32.10 -21.70
C ILE A 205 33.30 32.81 -21.05
N ALA A 206 33.56 34.02 -20.56
CA ALA A 206 32.54 35.05 -20.50
C ALA A 206 32.38 35.66 -21.91
N SER A 207 31.13 35.99 -22.25
CA SER A 207 30.66 36.84 -23.35
C SER A 207 30.35 36.21 -24.72
N THR A 208 29.14 36.56 -25.14
CA THR A 208 28.56 36.61 -26.50
C THR A 208 27.98 35.35 -27.14
N GLU A 209 26.70 35.52 -27.49
CA GLU A 209 25.77 34.60 -28.11
C GLU A 209 26.12 34.26 -29.56
N GLU A 210 25.64 33.07 -29.93
CA GLU A 210 25.23 32.61 -31.26
C GLU A 210 26.29 32.35 -32.34
N THR A 211 26.12 31.17 -32.94
CA THR A 211 26.85 30.59 -34.09
C THR A 211 28.31 30.20 -33.85
N PHE A 212 28.56 28.92 -33.52
CA PHE A 212 29.55 28.02 -34.17
C PHE A 212 29.67 26.69 -33.39
N ALA A 213 28.58 25.92 -33.26
CA ALA A 213 28.56 24.61 -32.61
C ALA A 213 28.60 23.44 -33.62
N GLN A 214 29.50 23.48 -34.62
CA GLN A 214 29.59 22.40 -35.60
C GLN A 214 30.98 21.83 -35.90
N ASP A 215 32.10 22.39 -35.41
CA ASP A 215 33.42 21.89 -35.80
C ASP A 215 34.43 21.61 -34.66
N VAL A 216 34.03 21.60 -33.39
CA VAL A 216 34.98 21.41 -32.25
C VAL A 216 34.92 20.02 -31.60
N ASP A 217 33.93 19.17 -31.88
CA ASP A 217 33.73 17.91 -31.12
C ASP A 217 34.30 16.62 -31.77
N ALA A 218 34.79 16.71 -33.01
CA ALA A 218 35.19 15.52 -33.78
C ALA A 218 36.64 15.03 -33.49
N MET A 219 37.53 15.88 -32.97
CA MET A 219 38.95 15.53 -32.78
C MET A 219 39.32 15.11 -31.34
N SER A 220 38.51 15.43 -30.33
CA SER A 220 38.72 14.96 -28.94
C SER A 220 38.16 13.55 -28.69
N SER A 221 37.23 13.10 -29.54
CA SER A 221 36.54 11.81 -29.41
C SER A 221 37.35 10.61 -29.95
N SER A 222 38.08 10.73 -31.06
CA SER A 222 38.75 9.58 -31.72
C SER A 222 39.91 9.00 -30.90
N ARG A 223 40.83 9.84 -30.40
CA ARG A 223 41.94 9.39 -29.56
C ARG A 223 41.48 8.81 -28.22
N LEU A 224 40.42 9.37 -27.65
CA LEU A 224 39.84 8.85 -26.41
C LEU A 224 39.18 7.48 -26.63
N LEU A 225 38.48 7.30 -27.77
CA LEU A 225 37.91 6.02 -28.19
C LEU A 225 39.00 4.96 -28.45
N GLU A 226 40.05 5.32 -29.17
CA GLU A 226 41.22 4.46 -29.43
C GLU A 226 41.91 4.03 -28.12
N TRP A 227 42.14 4.99 -27.22
CA TRP A 227 42.72 4.72 -25.90
C TRP A 227 41.82 3.80 -25.06
N GLN A 228 40.50 4.01 -25.07
CA GLN A 228 39.54 3.15 -24.36
C GLN A 228 39.49 1.74 -24.94
N HIS A 229 39.56 1.62 -26.27
CA HIS A 229 39.59 0.35 -26.97
C HIS A 229 40.87 -0.43 -26.63
N GLU A 230 42.03 0.23 -26.67
CA GLU A 230 43.31 -0.39 -26.32
C GLU A 230 43.36 -0.82 -24.85
N TYR A 231 42.86 0.01 -23.93
CA TYR A 231 42.77 -0.33 -22.52
C TYR A 231 41.86 -1.56 -22.30
N ARG A 232 40.67 -1.58 -22.91
CA ARG A 232 39.73 -2.72 -22.80
C ARG A 232 40.35 -4.01 -23.33
N ALA A 233 40.94 -3.97 -24.52
CA ALA A 233 41.55 -5.15 -25.15
C ALA A 233 42.72 -5.72 -24.31
N ARG A 234 43.56 -4.85 -23.74
CA ARG A 234 44.74 -5.28 -22.97
C ARG A 234 44.40 -5.79 -21.58
N PHE A 235 43.45 -5.14 -20.89
CA PHE A 235 43.25 -5.35 -19.45
C PHE A 235 41.89 -5.94 -19.09
N THR A 236 40.80 -5.56 -19.78
CA THR A 236 39.46 -6.06 -19.48
C THR A 236 39.20 -7.40 -20.18
N GLU A 237 39.39 -7.47 -21.49
CA GLU A 237 39.14 -8.70 -22.27
C GLU A 237 40.06 -9.85 -21.87
N ARG A 238 41.34 -9.55 -21.61
CA ARG A 238 42.32 -10.53 -21.11
C ARG A 238 41.89 -11.12 -19.76
N PHE A 239 41.25 -10.31 -18.91
CA PHE A 239 40.82 -10.71 -17.59
C PHE A 239 39.55 -11.57 -17.65
N ASP A 240 38.58 -11.15 -18.47
CA ASP A 240 37.34 -11.89 -18.72
C ASP A 240 37.68 -13.28 -19.32
N THR A 241 38.56 -13.32 -20.32
CA THR A 241 39.05 -14.58 -20.92
C THR A 241 39.64 -15.54 -19.88
N TRP A 242 40.36 -15.03 -18.88
CA TRP A 242 40.94 -15.87 -17.82
C TRP A 242 39.89 -16.41 -16.86
N LEU A 243 38.91 -15.57 -16.49
CA LEU A 243 37.81 -15.97 -15.63
C LEU A 243 36.99 -17.07 -16.32
N ASP A 244 36.69 -16.90 -17.61
CA ASP A 244 35.93 -17.82 -18.44
C ASP A 244 36.67 -19.15 -18.70
N ALA A 245 38.00 -19.13 -18.68
CA ALA A 245 38.81 -20.35 -18.77
C ALA A 245 38.62 -21.32 -17.58
N GLY A 246 37.87 -20.93 -16.53
CA GLY A 246 37.50 -21.85 -15.44
C GLY A 246 38.69 -22.25 -14.56
N ASN A 247 39.59 -21.30 -14.31
CA ASN A 247 40.74 -21.51 -13.42
C ASN A 247 40.29 -21.62 -11.94
N GLY A 248 41.06 -22.38 -11.15
CA GLY A 248 40.77 -22.67 -9.73
C GLY A 248 39.95 -23.95 -9.51
N ARG A 249 39.47 -24.19 -8.28
CA ARG A 249 38.70 -25.39 -7.92
C ARG A 249 37.30 -25.44 -8.55
N CYS A 250 36.79 -24.32 -9.08
CA CYS A 250 35.50 -24.22 -9.77
C CYS A 250 34.33 -24.83 -9.00
N ILE A 251 34.23 -24.55 -7.70
CA ILE A 251 33.24 -25.17 -6.82
C ILE A 251 31.77 -24.89 -7.24
N LEU A 252 31.53 -23.82 -8.00
CA LEU A 252 30.20 -23.47 -8.51
C LEU A 252 29.75 -24.35 -9.69
N LYS A 253 30.62 -25.25 -10.19
CA LYS A 253 30.21 -26.33 -11.10
C LYS A 253 29.25 -27.31 -10.44
N ASN A 254 29.31 -27.46 -9.11
CA ASN A 254 28.38 -28.32 -8.38
C ASN A 254 26.99 -27.65 -8.30
N PRO A 255 25.92 -28.28 -8.83
CA PRO A 255 24.56 -27.72 -8.83
C PRO A 255 24.04 -27.38 -7.42
N GLU A 256 24.35 -28.19 -6.40
CA GLU A 256 23.91 -27.95 -5.01
C GLU A 256 24.52 -26.68 -4.43
N ILE A 257 25.80 -26.44 -4.73
CA ILE A 257 26.53 -25.24 -4.32
C ILE A 257 26.02 -24.02 -5.09
N ARG A 258 25.72 -24.20 -6.39
CA ARG A 258 25.16 -23.14 -7.23
C ARG A 258 23.78 -22.70 -6.73
N LYS A 259 22.95 -23.64 -6.29
CA LYS A 259 21.62 -23.38 -5.74
C LYS A 259 21.67 -22.50 -4.49
N VAL A 260 22.65 -22.70 -3.61
CA VAL A 260 22.88 -21.82 -2.44
C VAL A 260 23.09 -20.37 -2.89
N VAL A 261 23.90 -20.13 -3.92
CA VAL A 261 24.14 -18.78 -4.44
C VAL A 261 22.86 -18.18 -5.05
N GLN A 262 22.07 -18.98 -5.78
CA GLN A 262 20.77 -18.55 -6.31
C GLN A 262 19.80 -18.13 -5.20
N GLU A 263 19.69 -18.94 -4.13
CA GLU A 263 18.80 -18.68 -2.99
C GLU A 263 19.23 -17.41 -2.24
N VAL A 264 20.53 -17.21 -2.04
CA VAL A 264 21.08 -16.00 -1.39
C VAL A 264 20.81 -14.74 -2.20
N LEU A 265 20.94 -14.79 -3.53
CA LEU A 265 20.64 -13.66 -4.41
C LEU A 265 19.14 -13.31 -4.35
N HIS A 266 18.25 -14.30 -4.36
CA HIS A 266 16.80 -14.09 -4.33
C HIS A 266 16.20 -13.76 -2.96
N CYS A 267 16.88 -14.08 -1.86
CA CYS A 267 16.37 -13.98 -0.48
C CYS A 267 15.79 -12.60 -0.10
N PHE A 268 16.36 -11.50 -0.63
CA PHE A 268 15.89 -10.13 -0.35
C PHE A 268 15.56 -9.33 -1.63
N CYS A 269 15.40 -10.01 -2.77
CA CYS A 269 14.98 -9.39 -4.02
C CYS A 269 13.56 -8.79 -3.84
N GLY A 270 13.37 -7.54 -4.24
CA GLY A 270 12.10 -6.80 -4.07
C GLY A 270 11.94 -6.11 -2.70
N ALA A 271 12.82 -6.38 -1.73
CA ALA A 271 12.78 -5.73 -0.41
C ALA A 271 13.99 -4.81 -0.16
N ARG A 272 15.20 -5.25 -0.52
CA ARG A 272 16.45 -4.49 -0.30
C ARG A 272 17.13 -4.04 -1.59
N TYR A 273 16.88 -4.77 -2.67
CA TYR A 273 17.41 -4.51 -4.00
C TYR A 273 16.55 -5.22 -5.04
N GLU A 274 16.67 -4.79 -6.29
CA GLU A 274 16.08 -5.43 -7.46
C GLU A 274 17.15 -6.09 -8.32
N LEU A 275 16.88 -7.30 -8.81
CA LEU A 275 17.77 -8.05 -9.70
C LEU A 275 17.23 -8.01 -11.13
N TYR A 276 18.08 -7.63 -12.09
CA TYR A 276 17.72 -7.58 -13.52
C TYR A 276 18.20 -8.80 -14.29
N SER A 277 19.44 -9.23 -14.05
CA SER A 277 20.04 -10.36 -14.77
C SER A 277 21.30 -10.81 -14.01
N TYR A 278 21.59 -12.10 -13.95
CA TYR A 278 22.84 -12.60 -13.38
C TYR A 278 23.26 -13.92 -14.02
N VAL A 279 24.57 -14.17 -14.04
CA VAL A 279 25.13 -15.47 -14.40
C VAL A 279 26.06 -15.96 -13.30
N ILE A 280 25.86 -17.21 -12.87
CA ILE A 280 26.74 -17.93 -11.97
C ILE A 280 27.63 -18.83 -12.82
N MET A 281 28.87 -18.40 -13.00
CA MET A 281 29.92 -19.13 -13.72
C MET A 281 30.65 -20.09 -12.77
N PRO A 282 31.42 -21.07 -13.28
CA PRO A 282 32.15 -22.05 -12.46
C PRO A 282 33.01 -21.48 -11.32
N ASN A 283 33.56 -20.28 -11.48
CA ASN A 283 34.49 -19.66 -10.53
C ASN A 283 34.18 -18.18 -10.19
N HIS A 284 33.12 -17.60 -10.76
CA HIS A 284 32.72 -16.21 -10.52
C HIS A 284 31.23 -15.99 -10.79
N VAL A 285 30.71 -14.83 -10.40
CA VAL A 285 29.30 -14.45 -10.58
C VAL A 285 29.24 -13.01 -11.10
N HIS A 286 28.45 -12.79 -12.16
CA HIS A 286 28.08 -11.47 -12.65
C HIS A 286 26.62 -11.18 -12.29
N VAL A 287 26.33 -10.01 -11.75
CA VAL A 287 24.99 -9.61 -11.29
C VAL A 287 24.70 -8.18 -11.69
N LEU A 288 23.52 -7.95 -12.25
CA LEU A 288 22.95 -6.64 -12.53
C LEU A 288 21.88 -6.33 -11.47
N VAL A 289 22.14 -5.34 -10.62
CA VAL A 289 21.37 -5.07 -9.39
C VAL A 289 21.14 -3.58 -9.14
N SER A 290 19.96 -3.21 -8.68
CA SER A 290 19.64 -1.86 -8.17
C SER A 290 19.34 -1.93 -6.67
N PRO A 291 20.14 -1.33 -5.78
CA PRO A 291 19.83 -1.24 -4.35
C PRO A 291 18.69 -0.25 -4.07
N PHE A 292 17.92 -0.49 -3.00
CA PHE A 292 16.85 0.40 -2.55
C PHE A 292 17.20 1.14 -1.24
N GLY A 293 16.82 2.42 -1.16
CA GLY A 293 16.87 3.23 0.06
C GLY A 293 18.24 3.24 0.75
N GLU A 294 18.27 2.89 2.04
CA GLU A 294 19.47 2.94 2.87
C GLU A 294 20.46 1.78 2.64
N TYR A 295 20.09 0.77 1.86
CA TYR A 295 20.92 -0.43 1.67
C TYR A 295 22.04 -0.20 0.66
N THR A 296 23.26 0.04 1.15
CA THR A 296 24.44 0.19 0.27
C THR A 296 24.77 -1.11 -0.48
N LEU A 297 25.27 -0.98 -1.71
CA LEU A 297 25.77 -2.10 -2.51
C LEU A 297 26.82 -2.93 -1.76
N SER A 298 27.77 -2.29 -1.07
CA SER A 298 28.81 -2.97 -0.29
C SER A 298 28.22 -3.83 0.82
N ASN A 299 27.18 -3.37 1.52
CA ASN A 299 26.49 -4.15 2.55
C ASN A 299 25.75 -5.35 1.95
N ILE A 300 25.13 -5.18 0.78
CA ILE A 300 24.44 -6.26 0.06
C ILE A 300 25.45 -7.34 -0.35
N ILE A 301 26.54 -6.97 -1.02
CA ILE A 301 27.60 -7.91 -1.44
C ILE A 301 28.23 -8.60 -0.23
N LYS A 302 28.54 -7.86 0.84
CA LYS A 302 29.08 -8.43 2.08
C LYS A 302 28.14 -9.47 2.68
N LYS A 303 26.83 -9.22 2.64
CA LYS A 303 25.82 -10.17 3.11
C LYS A 303 25.74 -11.39 2.20
N TRP A 304 25.71 -11.22 0.87
CA TRP A 304 25.73 -12.32 -0.09
C TRP A 304 26.94 -13.23 0.12
N LYS A 305 28.15 -12.67 0.15
CA LYS A 305 29.39 -13.42 0.38
C LYS A 305 29.39 -14.13 1.73
N SER A 306 28.93 -13.47 2.79
CA SER A 306 28.93 -14.06 4.15
C SER A 306 27.96 -15.22 4.30
N VAL A 307 26.71 -15.08 3.81
CA VAL A 307 25.68 -16.12 3.93
C VAL A 307 26.05 -17.32 3.04
N SER A 308 26.40 -17.07 1.77
CA SER A 308 26.82 -18.13 0.84
C SER A 308 28.07 -18.86 1.35
N THR A 309 29.10 -18.18 1.88
CA THR A 309 30.28 -18.85 2.45
C THR A 309 29.89 -19.83 3.56
N ARG A 310 28.99 -19.42 4.45
CA ARG A 310 28.55 -20.25 5.58
C ARG A 310 27.83 -21.52 5.09
N GLU A 311 26.91 -21.37 4.14
CA GLU A 311 26.11 -22.48 3.61
C GLU A 311 26.93 -23.40 2.71
N MET A 312 27.81 -22.85 1.88
CA MET A 312 28.73 -23.64 1.04
C MET A 312 29.73 -24.42 1.90
N ASN A 313 30.29 -23.82 2.96
CA ASN A 313 31.19 -24.51 3.88
C ASN A 313 30.49 -25.63 4.66
N ALA A 314 29.20 -25.47 4.97
CA ALA A 314 28.40 -26.54 5.59
C ALA A 314 28.23 -27.75 4.65
N LEU A 315 28.06 -27.51 3.34
CA LEU A 315 27.96 -28.57 2.33
C LEU A 315 29.32 -29.22 2.01
N LEU A 316 30.40 -28.44 1.99
CA LEU A 316 31.75 -28.91 1.64
C LEU A 316 32.52 -29.50 2.84
N GLY A 317 32.06 -29.28 4.07
CA GLY A 317 32.75 -29.72 5.28
C GLY A 317 34.07 -28.98 5.56
N THR A 318 34.26 -27.78 5.00
CA THR A 318 35.48 -26.97 5.16
C THR A 318 35.20 -25.69 5.95
N LYS A 319 36.25 -24.93 6.30
CA LYS A 319 36.14 -23.60 6.93
C LYS A 319 36.97 -22.54 6.19
N GLU A 320 37.21 -22.76 4.91
CA GLU A 320 38.06 -21.89 4.11
C GLU A 320 37.30 -20.65 3.63
N ALA A 321 38.06 -19.63 3.21
CA ALA A 321 37.50 -18.48 2.54
C ALA A 321 37.07 -18.87 1.11
N VAL A 322 35.78 -18.76 0.82
CA VAL A 322 35.20 -19.11 -0.47
C VAL A 322 35.37 -17.99 -1.50
N TRP A 323 35.12 -16.75 -1.09
CA TRP A 323 35.17 -15.58 -1.97
C TRP A 323 36.43 -14.74 -1.77
N GLN A 324 36.86 -14.05 -2.83
CA GLN A 324 37.83 -12.97 -2.68
C GLN A 324 37.26 -11.81 -1.85
N LYS A 325 38.14 -11.10 -1.14
CA LYS A 325 37.76 -9.94 -0.33
C LYS A 325 37.15 -8.83 -1.19
N GLU A 326 37.78 -8.53 -2.32
CA GLU A 326 37.35 -7.47 -3.23
C GLU A 326 36.23 -7.94 -4.18
N SER A 327 35.37 -7.02 -4.60
CA SER A 327 34.37 -7.17 -5.65
C SER A 327 34.53 -6.01 -6.62
N PHE A 328 34.23 -6.24 -7.89
CA PHE A 328 34.33 -5.22 -8.92
C PHE A 328 32.92 -4.76 -9.28
N ASP A 329 32.69 -3.46 -9.28
CA ASP A 329 31.40 -2.85 -9.59
C ASP A 329 31.55 -1.74 -10.63
N HIS A 330 30.56 -1.64 -11.52
CA HIS A 330 30.45 -0.63 -12.55
C HIS A 330 29.04 -0.01 -12.49
N ILE A 331 28.97 1.31 -12.42
CA ILE A 331 27.70 2.04 -12.48
C ILE A 331 27.18 1.99 -13.92
N VAL A 332 25.92 1.60 -14.10
CA VAL A 332 25.26 1.60 -15.40
C VAL A 332 24.76 3.00 -15.71
N ARG A 333 25.32 3.63 -16.75
CA ARG A 333 25.11 5.05 -17.04
C ARG A 333 23.95 5.35 -18.00
N SER A 334 23.59 4.41 -18.87
CA SER A 334 22.56 4.59 -19.90
C SER A 334 21.80 3.30 -20.17
N ALA A 335 20.62 3.40 -20.79
CA ALA A 335 19.83 2.25 -21.23
C ALA A 335 20.61 1.37 -22.24
N GLU A 336 21.44 1.99 -23.09
CA GLU A 336 22.36 1.27 -23.98
C GLU A 336 23.41 0.47 -23.19
N SER A 337 23.97 1.07 -22.13
CA SER A 337 24.92 0.38 -21.25
C SER A 337 24.25 -0.80 -20.53
N LEU A 338 22.98 -0.64 -20.11
CA LEU A 338 22.19 -1.70 -19.50
C LEU A 338 21.98 -2.87 -20.47
N ALA A 339 21.62 -2.58 -21.72
CA ALA A 339 21.45 -3.58 -22.76
C ALA A 339 22.78 -4.30 -23.07
N ALA A 340 23.90 -3.57 -23.09
CA ALA A 340 25.24 -4.14 -23.28
C ALA A 340 25.62 -5.12 -22.15
N PHE A 341 25.35 -4.77 -20.88
CA PHE A 341 25.61 -5.69 -19.76
C PHE A 341 24.71 -6.92 -19.77
N ARG A 342 23.43 -6.79 -20.15
CA ARG A 342 22.52 -7.94 -20.33
C ARG A 342 23.01 -8.88 -21.43
N THR A 343 23.42 -8.30 -22.56
CA THR A 343 24.01 -9.07 -23.67
C THR A 343 25.27 -9.79 -23.19
N TYR A 344 26.15 -9.11 -22.46
CA TYR A 344 27.38 -9.69 -21.90
C TYR A 344 27.09 -10.86 -20.96
N ILE A 345 26.14 -10.71 -20.03
CA ILE A 345 25.71 -11.76 -19.10
C ILE A 345 25.16 -12.98 -19.85
N SER A 346 24.35 -12.76 -20.90
CA SER A 346 23.76 -13.86 -21.68
C SER A 346 24.76 -14.57 -22.60
N GLN A 347 25.80 -13.89 -23.06
CA GLN A 347 26.83 -14.44 -23.94
C GLN A 347 28.00 -15.10 -23.18
N ASN A 348 28.18 -14.76 -21.90
CA ASN A 348 29.24 -15.34 -21.05
C ASN A 348 29.28 -16.88 -21.04
N PRO A 349 28.15 -17.59 -20.94
CA PRO A 349 28.14 -19.04 -20.96
C PRO A 349 28.43 -19.69 -22.32
N VAL A 350 28.58 -18.92 -23.40
CA VAL A 350 28.74 -19.46 -24.75
C VAL A 350 30.02 -20.28 -24.83
N GLY A 351 29.89 -21.57 -25.12
CA GLY A 351 31.01 -22.53 -25.17
C GLY A 351 31.16 -23.41 -23.92
N LEU A 352 30.36 -23.19 -22.88
CA LEU A 352 30.31 -24.03 -21.68
C LEU A 352 29.16 -25.05 -21.72
N ASN A 353 29.35 -26.20 -21.06
CA ASN A 353 28.28 -27.20 -20.89
C ASN A 353 27.15 -26.61 -20.04
N ALA A 354 25.88 -26.91 -20.39
CA ALA A 354 24.70 -26.39 -19.70
C ALA A 354 24.71 -26.65 -18.17
N ASP A 355 25.31 -27.75 -17.73
CA ASP A 355 25.39 -28.11 -16.30
C ASP A 355 26.42 -27.28 -15.52
N SER A 356 27.28 -26.50 -16.18
CA SER A 356 28.41 -25.82 -15.56
C SER A 356 28.16 -24.37 -15.14
N TYR A 357 27.04 -23.78 -15.56
CA TYR A 357 26.66 -22.41 -15.23
C TYR A 357 25.16 -22.30 -14.90
N PHE A 358 24.73 -21.14 -14.41
CA PHE A 358 23.31 -20.80 -14.32
C PHE A 358 23.11 -19.36 -14.76
N LEU A 359 22.23 -19.16 -15.73
CA LEU A 359 21.85 -17.84 -16.23
C LEU A 359 20.43 -17.55 -15.75
N TYR A 360 20.26 -16.38 -15.13
CA TYR A 360 18.98 -15.80 -14.78
C TYR A 360 18.85 -14.48 -15.51
N ASP A 361 17.80 -14.30 -16.28
CA ASP A 361 17.43 -13.02 -16.84
C ASP A 361 15.99 -12.68 -16.49
N ARG A 362 15.74 -11.49 -15.94
CA ARG A 362 14.40 -11.08 -15.53
C ARG A 362 13.44 -11.10 -16.71
N ASP A 363 13.84 -10.73 -17.91
CA ASP A 363 12.89 -10.63 -19.02
C ASP A 363 12.66 -12.01 -19.67
N ARG A 364 13.65 -12.92 -19.65
CA ARG A 364 13.55 -14.31 -20.18
C ARG A 364 12.99 -15.31 -19.17
N ASP A 365 13.57 -15.38 -17.99
CA ASP A 365 13.23 -16.33 -16.93
C ASP A 365 12.11 -15.81 -16.03
N GLY A 366 11.56 -14.63 -16.37
CA GLY A 366 10.39 -14.03 -15.77
C GLY A 366 10.69 -13.34 -14.45
N GLY A 367 10.80 -12.02 -14.50
CA GLY A 367 10.02 -11.14 -13.66
C GLY A 367 8.57 -11.55 -13.87
N ILE A 368 8.12 -12.44 -13.00
CA ILE A 368 6.72 -12.74 -12.73
C ILE A 368 5.92 -13.46 -13.86
N ALA A 369 6.25 -13.33 -15.15
CA ALA A 369 5.47 -13.88 -16.26
C ALA A 369 5.76 -15.35 -16.66
N SER A 370 6.88 -15.94 -16.25
CA SER A 370 7.29 -17.30 -16.69
C SER A 370 6.81 -18.42 -15.76
N THR A 371 6.25 -18.09 -14.58
CA THR A 371 5.88 -19.07 -13.56
C THR A 371 4.39 -19.25 -13.41
N VAL A 372 3.56 -18.76 -14.33
CA VAL A 372 2.11 -18.86 -14.18
C VAL A 372 1.63 -20.18 -14.82
N THR A 373 1.16 -21.14 -14.01
CA THR A 373 0.54 -22.35 -14.57
C THR A 373 -0.73 -21.99 -15.35
N PRO A 374 -1.22 -22.81 -16.30
CA PRO A 374 -2.43 -22.48 -17.06
C PRO A 374 -3.64 -22.14 -16.18
N LYS A 375 -3.74 -22.76 -15.00
CA LYS A 375 -4.77 -22.46 -14.01
C LYS A 375 -4.56 -21.12 -13.30
N GLN A 376 -3.31 -20.72 -13.06
CA GLN A 376 -2.98 -19.41 -12.50
C GLN A 376 -3.21 -18.31 -13.54
N GLN A 377 -2.97 -18.60 -14.83
CA GLN A 377 -3.18 -17.65 -15.92
C GLN A 377 -4.67 -17.38 -16.10
N ALA A 378 -5.50 -18.42 -16.06
CA ALA A 378 -6.95 -18.28 -16.09
C ALA A 378 -7.50 -17.41 -14.93
N VAL A 379 -6.91 -17.49 -13.73
CA VAL A 379 -7.27 -16.61 -12.61
C VAL A 379 -6.87 -15.16 -12.89
N ILE A 380 -5.69 -14.92 -13.46
CA ILE A 380 -5.22 -13.57 -13.83
C ILE A 380 -6.12 -12.97 -14.92
N ASP A 381 -6.42 -13.74 -15.97
CA ASP A 381 -7.26 -13.28 -17.06
C ASP A 381 -8.68 -12.98 -16.58
N TYR A 382 -9.22 -13.80 -15.68
CA TYR A 382 -10.51 -13.52 -15.03
C TYR A 382 -10.50 -12.22 -14.22
N LEU A 383 -9.43 -11.95 -13.47
CA LEU A 383 -9.28 -10.69 -12.71
C LEU A 383 -9.02 -9.48 -13.63
N LYS A 384 -8.43 -9.66 -14.82
CA LYS A 384 -8.31 -8.57 -15.81
C LYS A 384 -9.67 -8.17 -16.36
N ASP A 385 -10.53 -9.15 -16.61
CA ASP A 385 -11.86 -8.90 -17.19
C ASP A 385 -12.88 -8.38 -16.15
N ASN A 386 -12.74 -8.78 -14.88
CA ASN A 386 -13.72 -8.47 -13.82
C ASN A 386 -13.20 -7.52 -12.73
N GLY A 387 -11.92 -7.13 -12.78
CA GLY A 387 -11.29 -6.28 -11.77
C GLY A 387 -11.05 -7.00 -10.43
N SER A 388 -11.24 -6.28 -9.32
CA SER A 388 -11.14 -6.82 -7.97
C SER A 388 -12.35 -7.70 -7.63
N VAL A 389 -12.12 -8.95 -7.21
CA VAL A 389 -13.19 -9.93 -6.95
C VAL A 389 -13.02 -10.56 -5.56
N LEU A 390 -14.13 -10.95 -4.93
CA LEU A 390 -14.09 -11.67 -3.65
C LEU A 390 -13.44 -13.04 -3.80
N LEU A 391 -12.53 -13.39 -2.89
CA LEU A 391 -11.87 -14.70 -2.88
C LEU A 391 -12.89 -15.84 -2.85
N SER A 392 -14.00 -15.68 -2.12
CA SER A 392 -15.08 -16.69 -2.06
C SER A 392 -15.74 -16.93 -3.41
N GLU A 393 -16.00 -15.86 -4.18
CA GLU A 393 -16.60 -15.95 -5.52
C GLU A 393 -15.60 -16.55 -6.51
N LEU A 394 -14.34 -16.09 -6.43
CA LEU A 394 -13.26 -16.61 -7.24
C LEU A 394 -13.05 -18.12 -7.01
N THR A 395 -13.14 -18.60 -5.77
CA THR A 395 -13.05 -20.03 -5.46
C THR A 395 -14.31 -20.85 -5.73
N ALA A 396 -15.44 -20.19 -6.00
CA ALA A 396 -16.68 -20.87 -6.40
C ALA A 396 -16.68 -21.26 -7.88
N ILE A 397 -15.81 -20.64 -8.69
CA ILE A 397 -15.61 -20.97 -10.10
C ILE A 397 -14.80 -22.27 -10.20
N ASP A 398 -15.31 -23.23 -10.99
CA ASP A 398 -14.66 -24.52 -11.14
C ASP A 398 -13.24 -24.37 -11.73
N GLY A 399 -12.28 -25.05 -11.11
CA GLY A 399 -10.85 -24.96 -11.45
C GLY A 399 -10.05 -23.88 -10.72
N PHE A 400 -10.68 -22.95 -10.00
CA PHE A 400 -10.01 -21.94 -9.17
C PHE A 400 -9.98 -22.38 -7.71
N SER A 401 -8.81 -22.27 -7.05
CA SER A 401 -8.65 -22.69 -5.66
C SER A 401 -7.94 -21.63 -4.83
N ALA A 402 -8.23 -21.56 -3.53
CA ALA A 402 -7.58 -20.62 -2.62
C ALA A 402 -6.04 -20.82 -2.58
N ALA A 403 -5.56 -22.04 -2.82
CA ALA A 403 -4.14 -22.34 -2.95
C ALA A 403 -3.52 -21.73 -4.23
N THR A 404 -4.27 -21.72 -5.35
CA THR A 404 -3.85 -21.08 -6.61
C THR A 404 -3.67 -19.59 -6.42
N VAL A 405 -4.60 -18.94 -5.73
CA VAL A 405 -4.58 -17.48 -5.46
C VAL A 405 -3.46 -17.12 -4.50
N LYS A 406 -3.26 -17.85 -3.40
CA LYS A 406 -2.11 -17.65 -2.49
C LYS A 406 -0.76 -17.85 -3.18
N ALA A 407 -0.69 -18.77 -4.14
CA ALA A 407 0.52 -18.97 -4.92
C ALA A 407 0.79 -17.81 -5.90
N LEU A 408 -0.26 -17.14 -6.40
CA LEU A 408 -0.14 -15.90 -7.17
C LEU A 408 0.27 -14.72 -6.28
N GLU A 409 -0.27 -14.63 -5.06
CA GLU A 409 0.10 -13.61 -4.07
C GLU A 409 1.59 -13.71 -3.69
N LYS A 410 2.09 -14.93 -3.42
CA LYS A 410 3.52 -15.18 -3.14
C LYS A 410 4.43 -14.80 -4.31
N LYS A 411 3.91 -14.78 -5.53
CA LYS A 411 4.62 -14.36 -6.75
C LYS A 411 4.51 -12.86 -7.02
N GLY A 412 3.75 -12.12 -6.22
CA GLY A 412 3.53 -10.68 -6.38
C GLY A 412 2.62 -10.32 -7.56
N LEU A 413 1.76 -11.24 -8.03
CA LEU A 413 0.85 -11.01 -9.16
C LEU A 413 -0.53 -10.49 -8.75
N VAL A 414 -0.97 -10.89 -7.56
CA VAL A 414 -2.25 -10.50 -6.99
C VAL A 414 -2.00 -10.03 -5.56
N THR A 415 -2.77 -9.04 -5.13
CA THR A 415 -2.83 -8.65 -3.71
C THR A 415 -4.09 -9.24 -3.12
N ILE A 416 -3.95 -9.86 -1.93
CA ILE A 416 -5.11 -10.24 -1.13
C ILE A 416 -5.28 -9.17 -0.04
N SER A 417 -6.21 -8.25 -0.25
CA SER A 417 -6.57 -7.24 0.73
C SER A 417 -7.75 -7.73 1.58
N ASN A 418 -7.79 -7.28 2.83
CA ASN A 418 -9.02 -7.37 3.62
C ASN A 418 -9.83 -6.12 3.34
N GLU A 419 -10.88 -6.25 2.55
CA GLU A 419 -11.81 -5.15 2.30
C GLU A 419 -13.09 -5.36 3.12
N SER A 420 -13.61 -4.25 3.64
CA SER A 420 -14.89 -4.20 4.32
C SER A 420 -16.00 -4.38 3.28
N VAL A 421 -16.67 -5.53 3.30
CA VAL A 421 -17.82 -5.76 2.43
C VAL A 421 -19.09 -5.33 3.13
N TYR A 422 -19.79 -4.40 2.51
CA TYR A 422 -21.12 -4.00 2.90
C TYR A 422 -22.09 -5.18 2.76
N ARG A 423 -22.73 -5.58 3.86
CA ARG A 423 -23.82 -6.56 3.84
C ARG A 423 -25.11 -5.84 3.48
N ASP A 424 -25.44 -5.73 2.19
CA ASP A 424 -26.73 -5.16 1.77
C ASP A 424 -27.87 -6.13 2.11
N PRO A 425 -28.78 -5.79 3.05
CA PRO A 425 -29.93 -6.64 3.40
C PRO A 425 -30.91 -6.82 2.24
N HIS A 426 -30.74 -6.03 1.17
CA HIS A 426 -31.64 -5.99 0.03
C HIS A 426 -30.94 -6.21 -1.31
N ALA A 427 -29.75 -6.81 -1.32
CA ALA A 427 -29.05 -7.19 -2.55
C ALA A 427 -29.95 -8.05 -3.46
N GLY A 428 -30.01 -7.73 -4.76
CA GLY A 428 -30.75 -8.49 -5.76
C GLY A 428 -32.22 -8.13 -5.96
N ILE A 429 -32.73 -7.09 -5.28
CA ILE A 429 -34.07 -6.54 -5.55
C ILE A 429 -33.98 -5.48 -6.67
N GLU A 430 -34.45 -5.81 -7.87
CA GLU A 430 -34.62 -4.82 -8.95
C GLU A 430 -35.78 -3.88 -8.60
N LEU A 431 -35.45 -2.65 -8.21
CA LEU A 431 -36.44 -1.61 -7.93
C LEU A 431 -36.60 -0.71 -9.16
N LEU A 432 -37.83 -0.59 -9.65
CA LEU A 432 -38.17 0.38 -10.69
C LEU A 432 -38.24 1.78 -10.07
N LYS A 433 -37.43 2.70 -10.61
CA LYS A 433 -37.45 4.10 -10.20
C LYS A 433 -38.84 4.70 -10.37
N THR A 434 -39.28 5.47 -9.37
CA THR A 434 -40.55 6.21 -9.41
C THR A 434 -40.33 7.72 -9.44
N GLU A 435 -41.14 8.42 -10.22
CA GLU A 435 -41.12 9.88 -10.37
C GLU A 435 -42.09 10.57 -9.39
N PRO A 436 -41.88 11.86 -9.07
CA PRO A 436 -42.79 12.59 -8.18
C PRO A 436 -44.20 12.57 -8.75
N MET A 437 -45.18 12.22 -7.92
CA MET A 437 -46.57 12.25 -8.36
C MET A 437 -47.09 13.68 -8.36
N ARG A 438 -48.02 13.96 -9.27
CA ARG A 438 -48.74 15.24 -9.28
C ARG A 438 -49.58 15.37 -7.99
N LEU A 439 -49.22 16.34 -7.17
CA LEU A 439 -49.94 16.62 -5.92
C LEU A 439 -51.35 17.16 -6.17
N MET A 440 -52.27 16.80 -5.28
CA MET A 440 -53.55 17.50 -5.15
C MET A 440 -53.34 18.91 -4.60
N GLU A 441 -54.29 19.81 -4.82
CA GLU A 441 -54.20 21.21 -4.36
C GLU A 441 -53.89 21.31 -2.86
N GLN A 442 -54.61 20.56 -2.02
CA GLN A 442 -54.39 20.53 -0.57
C GLN A 442 -53.01 19.99 -0.18
N GLN A 443 -52.50 18.99 -0.90
CA GLN A 443 -51.16 18.43 -0.67
C GLN A 443 -50.08 19.44 -1.05
N ALA A 444 -50.25 20.17 -2.16
CA ALA A 444 -49.31 21.18 -2.62
C ALA A 444 -49.23 22.36 -1.63
N VAL A 445 -50.36 22.80 -1.08
CA VAL A 445 -50.40 23.82 -0.02
C VAL A 445 -49.66 23.32 1.23
N ALA A 446 -49.92 22.08 1.66
CA ALA A 446 -49.24 21.50 2.81
C ALA A 446 -47.72 21.35 2.58
N LEU A 447 -47.31 20.84 1.42
CA LEU A 447 -45.90 20.71 1.06
C LEU A 447 -45.20 22.06 1.05
N LYS A 448 -45.84 23.11 0.50
CA LYS A 448 -45.27 24.46 0.50
C LYS A 448 -44.99 24.97 1.92
N GLN A 449 -45.90 24.74 2.86
CA GLN A 449 -45.69 25.12 4.27
C GLN A 449 -44.55 24.33 4.90
N ILE A 450 -44.46 23.04 4.61
CA ILE A 450 -43.38 22.17 5.10
C ILE A 450 -42.02 22.64 4.55
N ILE A 451 -41.94 22.95 3.26
CA ILE A 451 -40.72 23.45 2.62
C ILE A 451 -40.25 24.75 3.28
N VAL A 452 -41.16 25.72 3.46
CA VAL A 452 -40.83 26.99 4.14
C VAL A 452 -40.29 26.72 5.54
N ALA A 453 -40.91 25.81 6.29
CA ALA A 453 -40.46 25.47 7.63
C ALA A 453 -39.10 24.74 7.65
N ILE A 454 -38.79 23.90 6.65
CA ILE A 454 -37.47 23.25 6.53
C ILE A 454 -36.36 24.30 6.33
N ASP A 455 -36.67 25.38 5.62
CA ASP A 455 -35.72 26.44 5.28
C ASP A 455 -35.47 27.41 6.44
N GLU A 456 -36.28 27.35 7.51
CA GLU A 456 -36.10 28.17 8.71
C GLU A 456 -34.89 27.67 9.55
N PRO A 457 -34.16 28.57 10.24
CA PRO A 457 -33.06 28.18 11.12
C PRO A 457 -33.49 27.31 12.30
N GLU A 458 -34.68 27.57 12.83
CA GLU A 458 -35.32 26.80 13.90
C GLU A 458 -36.65 26.25 13.38
N PRO A 459 -36.65 25.08 12.70
CA PRO A 459 -37.83 24.56 12.04
C PRO A 459 -38.94 24.23 13.05
N PRO A 460 -40.17 24.73 12.87
CA PRO A 460 -41.28 24.43 13.77
C PRO A 460 -41.79 22.99 13.61
N VAL A 461 -42.46 22.48 14.65
CA VAL A 461 -43.16 21.19 14.60
C VAL A 461 -44.44 21.32 13.79
N ILE A 462 -44.56 20.52 12.72
CA ILE A 462 -45.75 20.50 11.85
C ILE A 462 -46.51 19.19 12.00
N LEU A 463 -47.82 19.29 12.21
CA LEU A 463 -48.75 18.15 12.15
C LEU A 463 -49.41 18.08 10.77
N LEU A 464 -49.01 17.10 9.95
CA LEU A 464 -49.72 16.79 8.70
C LEU A 464 -50.89 15.83 8.97
N HIS A 465 -52.10 16.38 9.06
CA HIS A 465 -53.31 15.60 9.31
C HIS A 465 -54.03 15.20 8.01
N GLY A 466 -54.41 13.93 7.89
CA GLY A 466 -55.19 13.42 6.78
C GLY A 466 -55.55 11.94 6.94
N VAL A 467 -56.65 11.51 6.33
CA VAL A 467 -57.09 10.10 6.37
C VAL A 467 -56.14 9.17 5.61
N THR A 468 -56.21 7.87 5.85
CA THR A 468 -55.45 6.88 5.04
C THR A 468 -55.85 7.00 3.57
N GLY A 469 -54.88 6.91 2.66
CA GLY A 469 -55.13 7.08 1.23
C GLY A 469 -55.16 8.54 0.74
N SER A 470 -55.10 9.54 1.62
CA SER A 470 -55.03 10.96 1.23
C SER A 470 -53.68 11.39 0.64
N GLY A 471 -52.76 10.45 0.39
CA GLY A 471 -51.45 10.70 -0.20
C GLY A 471 -50.40 11.38 0.70
N LYS A 472 -50.53 11.30 2.03
CA LYS A 472 -49.54 11.86 2.97
C LYS A 472 -48.10 11.42 2.68
N THR A 473 -47.92 10.16 2.30
CA THR A 473 -46.60 9.60 1.95
C THR A 473 -45.93 10.36 0.82
N GLU A 474 -46.68 10.80 -0.20
CA GLU A 474 -46.11 11.57 -1.31
C GLU A 474 -45.63 12.94 -0.84
N VAL A 475 -46.35 13.59 0.07
CA VAL A 475 -45.93 14.85 0.69
C VAL A 475 -44.61 14.64 1.46
N TYR A 476 -44.46 13.54 2.20
CA TYR A 476 -43.20 13.21 2.89
C TYR A 476 -42.05 13.00 1.90
N LEU A 477 -42.25 12.24 0.82
CA LEU A 477 -41.22 11.95 -0.17
C LEU A 477 -40.71 13.23 -0.86
N GLN A 478 -41.62 14.16 -1.20
CA GLN A 478 -41.22 15.44 -1.81
C GLN A 478 -40.58 16.39 -0.80
N ALA A 479 -41.00 16.39 0.46
CA ALA A 479 -40.34 17.17 1.51
C ALA A 479 -38.91 16.67 1.78
N ILE A 480 -38.71 15.34 1.79
CA ILE A 480 -37.39 14.71 1.92
C ILE A 480 -36.50 15.07 0.74
N ALA A 481 -37.04 15.05 -0.49
CA ALA A 481 -36.28 15.46 -1.67
C ALA A 481 -35.75 16.90 -1.54
N HIS A 482 -36.58 17.85 -1.07
CA HIS A 482 -36.17 19.23 -0.81
C HIS A 482 -35.09 19.34 0.27
N ALA A 483 -35.19 18.56 1.36
CA ALA A 483 -34.14 18.53 2.39
C ALA A 483 -32.79 18.00 1.84
N LEU A 484 -32.83 16.99 0.97
CA LEU A 484 -31.64 16.43 0.33
C LEU A 484 -31.01 17.39 -0.68
N GLU A 485 -31.79 18.24 -1.36
CA GLU A 485 -31.27 19.30 -2.23
C GLU A 485 -30.43 20.34 -1.46
N GLN A 486 -30.64 20.44 -0.14
CA GLN A 486 -29.86 21.28 0.76
C GLN A 486 -28.76 20.52 1.51
N ASP A 487 -28.41 19.32 1.03
CA ASP A 487 -27.41 18.43 1.63
C ASP A 487 -27.71 18.03 3.08
N ARG A 488 -28.99 18.06 3.47
CA ARG A 488 -29.48 17.59 4.77
C ARG A 488 -29.99 16.16 4.68
N GLY A 489 -29.85 15.40 5.76
CA GLY A 489 -30.43 14.06 5.89
C GLY A 489 -31.89 14.08 6.37
N ALA A 490 -32.55 12.94 6.26
CA ALA A 490 -33.91 12.74 6.76
C ALA A 490 -34.03 11.43 7.55
N ILE A 491 -34.71 11.48 8.71
CA ILE A 491 -35.05 10.30 9.51
C ILE A 491 -36.56 10.11 9.48
N VAL A 492 -37.00 8.93 9.02
CA VAL A 492 -38.40 8.55 8.90
C VAL A 492 -38.69 7.43 9.88
N LEU A 493 -39.27 7.80 11.02
CA LEU A 493 -39.68 6.85 12.05
C LEU A 493 -41.08 6.31 11.74
N VAL A 494 -41.18 4.99 11.58
CA VAL A 494 -42.45 4.28 11.38
C VAL A 494 -42.70 3.29 12.52
N PRO A 495 -43.96 2.94 12.83
CA PRO A 495 -44.24 1.84 13.74
C PRO A 495 -43.57 0.54 13.27
N GLU A 496 -43.11 -0.33 14.19
CA GLU A 496 -42.46 -1.61 13.84
C GLU A 496 -43.30 -2.46 12.88
N ILE A 497 -44.61 -2.51 13.11
CA ILE A 497 -45.58 -3.23 12.27
C ILE A 497 -45.81 -2.61 10.89
N ALA A 498 -45.43 -1.35 10.69
CA ALA A 498 -45.63 -0.58 9.47
C ALA A 498 -44.38 -0.51 8.58
N LEU A 499 -43.24 -1.03 9.07
CA LEU A 499 -42.00 -1.19 8.32
C LEU A 499 -42.08 -2.42 7.40
N THR A 500 -43.13 -2.45 6.59
CA THR A 500 -43.33 -3.51 5.60
C THR A 500 -42.38 -3.29 4.42
N PRO A 501 -42.02 -4.37 3.68
CA PRO A 501 -41.25 -4.24 2.44
C PRO A 501 -41.88 -3.21 1.49
N GLN A 502 -43.20 -3.17 1.38
CA GLN A 502 -43.90 -2.18 0.54
C GLN A 502 -43.60 -0.71 0.91
N THR A 503 -43.52 -0.40 2.21
CA THR A 503 -43.15 0.96 2.65
C THR A 503 -41.70 1.23 2.30
N VAL A 504 -40.79 0.31 2.64
CA VAL A 504 -39.35 0.44 2.37
C VAL A 504 -39.08 0.59 0.86
N ASP A 505 -39.64 -0.30 0.05
CA ASP A 505 -39.51 -0.33 -1.40
C ASP A 505 -40.01 0.96 -2.02
N ARG A 506 -41.07 1.58 -1.47
CA ARG A 506 -41.57 2.88 -1.97
C ARG A 506 -40.54 3.99 -1.79
N PHE A 507 -39.87 4.06 -0.63
CA PHE A 507 -38.82 5.05 -0.43
C PHE A 507 -37.60 4.74 -1.28
N ARG A 508 -37.16 3.48 -1.33
CA ARG A 508 -36.00 3.07 -2.14
C ARG A 508 -36.25 3.29 -3.64
N ALA A 509 -37.44 2.98 -4.14
CA ALA A 509 -37.84 3.24 -5.52
C ALA A 509 -37.90 4.75 -5.85
N ARG A 510 -38.25 5.60 -4.88
CA ARG A 510 -38.28 7.05 -5.08
C ARG A 510 -36.88 7.66 -5.22
N PHE A 511 -35.92 7.11 -4.47
CA PHE A 511 -34.53 7.59 -4.42
C PHE A 511 -33.56 6.60 -5.10
N ALA A 512 -34.06 5.80 -6.05
CA ALA A 512 -33.30 4.75 -6.74
C ALA A 512 -32.17 5.26 -7.63
N ASP A 513 -32.08 6.58 -7.87
CA ASP A 513 -30.94 7.20 -8.56
C ASP A 513 -29.62 6.99 -7.81
N LYS A 514 -29.69 6.85 -6.49
CA LYS A 514 -28.59 6.55 -5.59
C LYS A 514 -29.10 5.65 -4.46
N PRO A 515 -29.27 4.34 -4.71
CA PRO A 515 -29.85 3.41 -3.74
C PRO A 515 -29.07 3.38 -2.41
N GLU A 516 -27.78 3.67 -2.46
CA GLU A 516 -26.89 3.84 -1.31
C GLU A 516 -27.27 5.01 -0.38
N ARG A 517 -28.17 5.90 -0.79
CA ARG A 517 -28.67 6.98 0.08
C ARG A 517 -29.65 6.53 1.15
N VAL A 518 -30.27 5.36 0.98
CA VAL A 518 -31.30 4.87 1.90
C VAL A 518 -30.72 3.79 2.81
N ALA A 519 -30.84 4.01 4.12
CA ALA A 519 -30.56 3.05 5.18
C ALA A 519 -31.88 2.59 5.81
N VAL A 520 -32.02 1.29 6.04
CA VAL A 520 -33.21 0.71 6.67
C VAL A 520 -32.81 0.06 7.98
N LEU A 521 -33.46 0.43 9.08
CA LEU A 521 -33.18 -0.11 10.42
C LEU A 521 -34.40 -0.83 10.99
N HIS A 522 -34.32 -2.16 11.09
CA HIS A 522 -35.35 -3.00 11.69
C HIS A 522 -34.80 -4.12 12.57
N SER A 523 -35.68 -4.71 13.37
CA SER A 523 -35.33 -5.76 14.34
C SER A 523 -34.79 -7.04 13.68
N SER A 524 -35.25 -7.38 12.48
CA SER A 524 -34.79 -8.57 11.74
C SER A 524 -33.39 -8.46 11.12
N LEU A 525 -32.72 -7.29 11.20
CA LEU A 525 -31.34 -7.17 10.75
C LEU A 525 -30.42 -7.96 11.67
N SER A 526 -29.48 -8.70 11.06
CA SER A 526 -28.36 -9.28 11.78
C SER A 526 -27.48 -8.19 12.40
N ASP A 527 -26.69 -8.56 13.41
CA ASP A 527 -25.78 -7.62 14.06
C ASP A 527 -24.82 -6.99 13.03
N GLY A 528 -24.29 -7.79 12.10
CA GLY A 528 -23.41 -7.32 11.04
C GLY A 528 -24.06 -6.27 10.13
N GLU A 529 -25.27 -6.54 9.63
CA GLU A 529 -26.00 -5.59 8.77
C GLU A 529 -26.32 -4.29 9.52
N ARG A 530 -26.70 -4.39 10.81
CA ARG A 530 -26.97 -3.22 11.65
C ARG A 530 -25.72 -2.38 11.89
N TYR A 531 -24.55 -3.01 12.04
CA TYR A 531 -23.28 -2.31 12.14
C TYR A 531 -22.97 -1.55 10.85
N ASP A 532 -23.14 -2.21 9.70
CA ASP A 532 -22.84 -1.64 8.39
C ASP A 532 -23.77 -0.45 8.06
N GLU A 533 -25.08 -0.60 8.29
CA GLU A 533 -26.06 0.49 8.13
C GLU A 533 -25.77 1.68 9.06
N TRP A 534 -25.43 1.43 10.33
CA TRP A 534 -25.05 2.50 11.25
C TRP A 534 -23.80 3.25 10.76
N HIS A 535 -22.83 2.53 10.18
CA HIS A 535 -21.63 3.17 9.66
C HIS A 535 -21.92 4.04 8.43
N ARG A 536 -22.78 3.56 7.51
CA ARG A 536 -23.25 4.33 6.33
C ARG A 536 -23.97 5.61 6.71
N ILE A 537 -24.82 5.55 7.75
CA ILE A 537 -25.51 6.74 8.28
C ILE A 537 -24.50 7.74 8.84
N ARG A 538 -23.53 7.25 9.62
CA ARG A 538 -22.51 8.10 10.25
C ARG A 538 -21.51 8.69 9.26
N SER A 539 -21.14 7.96 8.21
CA SER A 539 -20.23 8.45 7.17
C SER A 539 -20.89 9.46 6.24
N GLY A 540 -22.22 9.57 6.29
CA GLY A 540 -23.02 10.42 5.38
C GLY A 540 -23.31 9.76 4.03
N GLU A 541 -22.91 8.50 3.84
CA GLU A 541 -23.24 7.72 2.65
C GLU A 541 -24.76 7.51 2.53
N ALA A 542 -25.39 7.13 3.65
CA ALA A 542 -26.85 7.09 3.77
C ALA A 542 -27.38 8.41 4.33
N GLN A 543 -28.15 9.13 3.51
CA GLN A 543 -28.77 10.41 3.88
C GLN A 543 -30.22 10.25 4.35
N ILE A 544 -30.87 9.12 4.05
CA ILE A 544 -32.25 8.81 4.42
C ILE A 544 -32.25 7.59 5.32
N VAL A 545 -32.74 7.72 6.54
CA VAL A 545 -32.89 6.61 7.49
C VAL A 545 -34.37 6.28 7.63
N ILE A 546 -34.74 5.01 7.46
CA ILE A 546 -36.10 4.54 7.66
C ILE A 546 -36.05 3.43 8.70
N GLY A 547 -36.82 3.57 9.76
CA GLY A 547 -36.87 2.48 10.74
C GLY A 547 -37.85 2.70 11.85
N ALA A 548 -37.79 1.80 12.81
CA ALA A 548 -38.64 1.84 14.00
C ALA A 548 -38.06 2.77 15.08
N ARG A 549 -38.47 2.58 16.33
CA ARG A 549 -38.03 3.39 17.49
C ARG A 549 -36.51 3.49 17.63
N SER A 550 -35.76 2.47 17.24
CA SER A 550 -34.32 2.37 17.44
C SER A 550 -33.49 2.99 16.31
N ALA A 551 -34.13 3.57 15.30
CA ALA A 551 -33.49 4.07 14.08
C ALA A 551 -32.83 5.44 14.26
#